data_AF-A0A662PNC3-F1
#
_entry.id   AF-A0A662PNC3-F1
#
_cell.length_a   1.000
_cell.length_b   1.000
_cell.length_c   1.000
_cell.angle_alpha   90.00
_cell.angle_beta   90.00
_cell.angle_gamma   90.00
#
_symmetry.space_group_name_H-M   'P 1'
#
loop_
_entity.id
_entity.type
_entity.pdbx_description
1 polymer ?
#
loop_
_entity_poly.entity_id
_entity_poly.type
_entity_poly.pdbx_seq_one_letter_code
_entity_poly.pdbx_strand_id
1 'polypeptide(L)'
;MTEEGGRINKILHDLIRKYETLSKRFDESSGEMSLTQLTKHVDALTRLAKLILSYRGLLEFEERERELTRILSEVRREVESDKHPLKTVKTYGINSFASVEDLARELLEEIKRMKFTFMGGEGIE
;
A
#
# COMPACT_ATOMS: atom_id res chain seq x y z
N MET A 1 -10.87 -11.22 0.67
CA MET A 1 -10.60 -10.18 -0.35
C MET A 1 -11.91 -9.48 -0.65
N THR A 2 -11.94 -8.16 -0.56
CA THR A 2 -13.09 -7.34 -0.96
C THR A 2 -13.29 -7.43 -2.47
N GLU A 3 -14.51 -7.24 -2.99
CA GLU A 3 -14.75 -7.23 -4.44
C GLU A 3 -13.94 -6.12 -5.14
N GLU A 4 -13.72 -5.01 -4.43
CA GLU A 4 -12.99 -3.85 -4.90
C GLU A 4 -11.48 -4.12 -4.97
N GLY A 5 -10.87 -4.70 -3.92
CA GLY A 5 -9.47 -5.13 -3.94
C GLY A 5 -9.20 -6.18 -5.03
N GLY A 6 -10.17 -7.05 -5.32
CA GLY A 6 -10.11 -7.98 -6.45
C GLY A 6 -10.10 -7.29 -7.83
N ARG A 7 -10.86 -6.20 -7.99
CA ARG A 7 -10.86 -5.39 -9.23
C ARG A 7 -9.56 -4.59 -9.38
N ILE A 8 -9.10 -3.94 -8.31
CA ILE A 8 -7.84 -3.18 -8.28
C ILE A 8 -6.66 -4.09 -8.66
N ASN A 9 -6.61 -5.31 -8.10
CA ASN A 9 -5.55 -6.26 -8.42
C ASN A 9 -5.55 -6.70 -9.90
N LYS A 10 -6.74 -6.91 -10.51
CA LYS A 10 -6.84 -7.19 -11.95
C LYS A 10 -6.32 -6.04 -12.80
N ILE A 11 -6.69 -4.80 -12.45
CA ILE A 11 -6.20 -3.60 -13.14
C ILE A 11 -4.68 -3.49 -13.02
N LEU A 12 -4.13 -3.72 -11.82
CA LEU A 12 -2.68 -3.71 -11.60
C LEU A 12 -1.97 -4.75 -12.47
N HIS A 13 -2.47 -5.98 -12.51
CA HIS A 13 -1.91 -7.03 -13.37
C HIS A 13 -1.96 -6.67 -14.86
N ASP A 14 -3.06 -6.07 -15.32
CA ASP A 14 -3.19 -5.63 -16.70
C ASP A 14 -2.24 -4.46 -17.02
N LEU A 15 -2.03 -3.53 -16.10
CA LEU A 15 -1.06 -2.44 -16.25
C LEU A 15 0.38 -2.95 -16.32
N ILE A 16 0.75 -3.89 -15.45
CA ILE A 16 2.07 -4.53 -15.47
C ILE A 16 2.31 -5.23 -16.81
N ARG A 17 1.34 -6.04 -17.27
CA ARG A 17 1.43 -6.73 -18.56
C ARG A 17 1.60 -5.75 -19.73
N LYS A 18 0.87 -4.63 -19.71
CA LYS A 18 0.99 -3.57 -20.73
C LYS A 18 2.37 -2.89 -20.69
N TYR A 19 2.88 -2.62 -19.50
CA TYR A 19 4.23 -2.06 -19.33
C TYR A 19 5.30 -3.00 -19.87
N GLU A 20 5.27 -4.28 -19.50
CA GLU A 20 6.21 -5.30 -19.99
C GLU A 20 6.16 -5.41 -21.52
N THR A 21 4.95 -5.45 -22.09
CA THR A 21 4.77 -5.54 -23.54
C THR A 21 5.33 -4.30 -24.26
N LEU A 22 5.07 -3.11 -23.72
CA LEU A 22 5.56 -1.86 -24.31
C LEU A 22 7.08 -1.73 -24.16
N SER A 23 7.63 -2.12 -23.00
CA SER A 23 9.07 -2.12 -22.73
C SER A 23 9.79 -3.04 -23.70
N LYS A 24 9.32 -4.28 -23.84
CA LYS A 24 9.91 -5.25 -24.77
C LYS A 24 9.94 -4.72 -26.21
N ARG A 25 8.82 -4.14 -26.69
CA ARG A 25 8.76 -3.56 -28.03
C ARG A 25 9.71 -2.37 -28.18
N PHE A 26 9.82 -1.54 -27.13
CA PHE A 26 10.75 -0.41 -27.12
C PHE A 26 12.19 -0.90 -27.21
N ASP A 27 12.58 -1.89 -26.42
CA ASP A 27 13.94 -2.47 -26.44
C ASP A 27 14.27 -3.03 -27.83
N GLU A 28 13.32 -3.75 -28.45
CA GLU A 28 13.46 -4.33 -29.79
C GLU A 28 13.57 -3.29 -30.92
N SER A 29 12.99 -2.10 -30.77
CA SER A 29 12.88 -1.09 -31.85
C SER A 29 13.64 0.22 -31.58
N SER A 30 14.28 0.34 -30.41
CA SER A 30 14.96 1.56 -29.94
C SER A 30 16.06 2.04 -30.88
N GLY A 31 16.74 1.14 -31.60
CA GLY A 31 17.82 1.47 -32.53
C GLY A 31 17.38 2.10 -33.86
N GLU A 32 16.11 1.93 -34.25
CA GLU A 32 15.57 2.42 -35.54
C GLU A 32 14.65 3.63 -35.38
N MET A 33 14.42 4.09 -34.14
CA MET A 33 13.45 5.14 -33.84
C MET A 33 14.01 6.57 -33.96
N SER A 34 13.14 7.47 -34.42
CA SER A 34 13.38 8.91 -34.30
C SER A 34 13.27 9.40 -32.85
N LEU A 35 13.92 10.51 -32.52
CA LEU A 35 13.83 11.16 -31.20
C LEU A 35 12.38 11.41 -30.75
N THR A 36 11.49 11.79 -31.67
CA THR A 36 10.08 12.01 -31.35
C THR A 36 9.35 10.73 -30.94
N GLN A 37 9.69 9.60 -31.55
CA GLN A 37 9.13 8.29 -31.18
C GLN A 37 9.69 7.85 -29.82
N LEU A 38 11.01 7.98 -29.61
CA LEU A 38 11.64 7.67 -28.33
C LEU A 38 10.97 8.43 -27.17
N THR A 39 10.77 9.74 -27.31
CA THR A 39 10.12 10.56 -26.28
C THR A 39 8.69 10.10 -26.00
N LYS A 40 7.91 9.73 -27.03
CA LYS A 40 6.54 9.21 -26.84
C LYS A 40 6.53 7.87 -26.11
N HIS A 41 7.46 6.98 -26.43
CA HIS A 41 7.57 5.68 -25.76
C HIS A 41 7.97 5.84 -24.30
N VAL A 42 8.97 6.69 -24.02
CA VAL A 42 9.40 7.00 -22.64
C VAL A 42 8.26 7.63 -21.83
N ASP A 43 7.51 8.57 -22.41
CA ASP A 43 6.35 9.18 -21.74
C ASP A 43 5.27 8.13 -21.43
N ALA A 44 4.94 7.26 -22.39
CA ALA A 44 3.97 6.18 -22.19
C ALA A 44 4.41 5.18 -21.09
N LEU A 45 5.67 4.75 -21.10
CA LEU A 45 6.24 3.89 -20.06
C LEU A 45 6.22 4.58 -18.68
N THR A 46 6.56 5.87 -18.63
CA THR A 46 6.53 6.67 -17.40
C THR A 46 5.11 6.76 -16.83
N ARG A 47 4.11 7.00 -17.68
CA ARG A 47 2.70 7.03 -17.25
C ARG A 47 2.22 5.68 -16.73
N LEU A 48 2.57 4.59 -17.42
CA LEU A 48 2.25 3.24 -16.95
C LEU A 48 2.93 2.92 -15.61
N ALA A 49 4.21 3.26 -15.46
CA ALA A 49 4.94 3.09 -14.20
C ALA A 49 4.29 3.86 -13.05
N LYS A 50 3.91 5.13 -13.27
CA LYS A 50 3.17 5.93 -12.27
C LYS A 50 1.86 5.25 -11.86
N LEU A 51 1.07 4.77 -12.81
CA LEU A 51 -0.18 4.07 -12.52
C LEU A 51 0.06 2.77 -11.74
N ILE A 52 1.07 1.97 -12.12
CA ILE A 52 1.43 0.73 -11.41
C ILE A 52 1.78 1.04 -9.95
N LEU A 53 2.60 2.08 -9.70
CA LEU A 53 2.99 2.50 -8.37
C LEU A 53 1.77 2.95 -7.55
N SER A 54 0.87 3.75 -8.12
CA SER A 54 -0.36 4.18 -7.44
C SER A 54 -1.26 3.01 -7.07
N TYR A 55 -1.46 2.05 -7.98
CA TYR A 55 -2.30 0.87 -7.70
C TYR A 55 -1.67 -0.08 -6.69
N ARG A 56 -0.34 -0.23 -6.68
CA ARG A 56 0.37 -0.96 -5.60
C ARG A 56 0.16 -0.28 -4.25
N GLY A 57 0.36 1.04 -4.19
CA GLY A 57 0.14 1.82 -2.97
C GLY A 57 -1.29 1.69 -2.44
N LEU A 58 -2.29 1.66 -3.32
CA LEU A 58 -3.69 1.39 -2.96
C LEU A 58 -3.88 0.01 -2.31
N LEU A 59 -3.31 -1.04 -2.89
CA LEU A 59 -3.43 -2.40 -2.34
C LEU A 59 -2.70 -2.55 -1.00
N GLU A 60 -1.50 -1.97 -0.88
CA GLU A 60 -0.73 -1.95 0.37
C GLU A 60 -1.47 -1.17 1.47
N PHE A 61 -2.10 -0.06 1.12
CA PHE A 61 -2.93 0.72 2.04
C PHE A 61 -4.13 -0.10 2.52
N GLU A 62 -4.86 -0.74 1.61
CA GLU A 62 -6.01 -1.60 1.95
C GLU A 62 -5.58 -2.79 2.82
N GLU A 63 -4.39 -3.36 2.59
CA GLU A 63 -3.84 -4.44 3.41
C GLU A 63 -3.51 -3.98 4.83
N ARG A 64 -2.82 -2.86 4.97
CA ARG A 64 -2.50 -2.30 6.28
C ARG A 64 -3.75 -1.87 7.06
N GLU A 65 -4.75 -1.31 6.38
CA GLU A 65 -6.02 -0.90 7.02
C GLU A 65 -6.80 -2.10 7.55
N ARG A 66 -6.82 -3.22 6.81
CA ARG A 66 -7.38 -4.48 7.29
C ARG A 66 -6.63 -5.03 8.50
N GLU A 67 -5.31 -4.98 8.48
CA GLU A 67 -4.47 -5.46 9.58
C GLU A 67 -4.73 -4.64 10.86
N LEU A 68 -4.74 -3.31 10.75
CA LEU A 68 -5.05 -2.43 11.88
C LEU A 68 -6.46 -2.66 12.43
N THR A 69 -7.45 -2.85 11.56
CA THR A 69 -8.83 -3.16 11.96
C THR A 69 -8.92 -4.49 12.72
N ARG A 70 -8.14 -5.49 12.31
CA ARG A 70 -8.03 -6.76 13.02
C ARG A 70 -7.42 -6.58 14.40
N ILE A 71 -6.29 -5.87 14.50
CA ILE A 71 -5.62 -5.60 15.78
C ILE A 71 -6.56 -4.82 16.71
N LEU A 72 -7.26 -3.80 16.22
CA LEU A 72 -8.24 -3.04 17.01
C LEU A 72 -9.37 -3.94 17.52
N SER A 73 -9.82 -4.91 16.73
CA SER A 73 -10.85 -5.86 17.14
C SER A 73 -10.36 -6.79 18.24
N GLU A 74 -9.10 -7.25 18.17
CA GLU A 74 -8.45 -8.03 19.22
C GLU A 74 -8.29 -7.20 20.50
N VAL A 75 -7.84 -5.96 20.40
CA VAL A 75 -7.71 -5.02 21.52
C VAL A 75 -9.05 -4.79 22.22
N ARG A 76 -10.12 -4.50 21.47
CA ARG A 76 -11.46 -4.30 22.05
C ARG A 76 -11.93 -5.52 22.84
N ARG A 77 -11.72 -6.72 22.30
CA ARG A 77 -12.07 -7.97 22.99
C ARG A 77 -11.31 -8.15 24.31
N GLU A 78 -10.02 -7.82 24.35
CA GLU A 78 -9.23 -7.92 25.59
C GLU A 78 -9.66 -6.89 26.64
N VAL A 79 -10.02 -5.66 26.21
CA VAL A 79 -10.59 -4.62 27.10
C VAL A 79 -11.93 -5.07 27.68
N GLU A 80 -12.83 -5.59 26.84
CA GLU A 80 -14.16 -6.08 27.25
C GLU A 80 -14.07 -7.33 28.14
N SER A 81 -13.01 -8.12 28.03
CA SER A 81 -12.82 -9.33 28.84
C SER A 81 -12.30 -9.06 30.26
N ASP A 82 -11.94 -7.81 30.62
CA ASP A 82 -11.41 -7.40 31.94
C ASP A 82 -10.20 -8.23 32.44
N LYS A 83 -9.49 -8.89 31.50
CA LYS A 83 -8.30 -9.69 31.77
C LYS A 83 -7.08 -8.84 31.45
N HIS A 84 -6.48 -8.22 32.47
CA HIS A 84 -5.08 -7.77 32.38
C HIS A 84 -4.20 -8.84 33.04
N PRO A 85 -3.14 -9.36 32.38
CA PRO A 85 -2.21 -8.62 31.53
C PRO A 85 -2.04 -9.20 30.12
N LEU A 86 -1.57 -8.34 29.20
CA LEU A 86 -1.03 -8.71 27.89
C LEU A 86 0.09 -9.76 28.02
N LYS A 87 -0.30 -11.03 28.04
CA LYS A 87 0.58 -12.15 27.70
C LYS A 87 0.18 -12.55 26.30
N THR A 88 1.00 -12.14 25.33
CA THR A 88 0.94 -12.59 23.92
C THR A 88 0.11 -11.71 22.97
N VAL A 89 0.53 -10.46 22.77
CA VAL A 89 0.57 -9.92 21.40
C VAL A 89 2.03 -10.00 20.96
N LYS A 90 2.56 -11.22 20.88
CA LYS A 90 3.94 -11.50 20.42
C LYS A 90 4.00 -11.67 18.90
N THR A 91 2.88 -11.49 18.22
CA THR A 91 2.68 -11.94 16.83
C THR A 91 2.83 -10.84 15.78
N TYR A 92 2.92 -9.57 16.15
CA TYR A 92 2.82 -8.48 15.18
C TYR A 92 4.06 -7.59 15.09
N GLY A 93 5.28 -8.12 15.22
CA GLY A 93 6.51 -7.40 14.85
C GLY A 93 6.76 -6.02 15.49
N ILE A 94 5.92 -5.62 16.44
CA ILE A 94 5.92 -4.34 17.12
C ILE A 94 6.29 -4.62 18.57
N ASN A 95 7.15 -3.77 19.11
CA ASN A 95 7.79 -3.88 20.42
C ASN A 95 6.80 -4.28 21.53
N SER A 96 7.31 -5.00 22.53
CA SER A 96 6.56 -5.38 23.73
C SER A 96 5.88 -4.16 24.38
N PHE A 97 4.56 -4.02 24.18
CA PHE A 97 3.80 -2.94 24.80
C PHE A 97 3.56 -3.23 26.28
N ALA A 98 3.75 -2.22 27.13
CA ALA A 98 3.58 -2.33 28.57
C ALA A 98 2.09 -2.36 28.96
N SER A 99 1.21 -1.77 28.14
CA SER A 99 -0.25 -1.76 28.37
C SER A 99 -1.05 -1.76 27.05
N VAL A 100 -2.36 -2.03 27.18
CA VAL A 100 -3.32 -1.90 26.07
C VAL A 100 -3.44 -0.44 25.60
N GLU A 101 -3.24 0.53 26.52
CA GLU A 101 -3.23 1.95 26.20
C GLU A 101 -2.06 2.31 25.27
N ASP A 102 -0.88 1.75 25.49
CA ASP A 102 0.30 1.98 24.64
C ASP A 102 0.11 1.42 23.23
N LEU A 103 -0.49 0.22 23.12
CA LEU A 103 -0.83 -0.38 21.83
C LEU A 103 -1.87 0.47 21.09
N ALA A 104 -2.91 0.96 21.77
CA ALA A 104 -3.92 1.82 21.17
C ALA A 104 -3.33 3.14 20.66
N ARG A 105 -2.39 3.74 21.41
CA ARG A 105 -1.66 4.95 20.99
C ARG A 105 -0.79 4.69 19.76
N GLU A 106 -0.07 3.57 19.70
CA GLU A 106 0.76 3.25 18.53
C GLU A 106 -0.09 2.98 17.28
N LEU A 107 -1.21 2.26 17.40
CA LEU A 107 -2.14 2.04 16.29
C LEU A 107 -2.69 3.36 15.74
N LEU A 108 -3.00 4.32 16.63
CA LEU A 108 -3.43 5.65 16.22
C LEU A 108 -2.35 6.39 15.42
N GLU A 109 -1.09 6.32 15.86
CA GLU A 109 0.03 6.93 15.14
C GLU A 109 0.29 6.26 13.79
N GLU A 110 0.14 4.92 13.69
CA GLU A 110 0.24 4.22 12.41
C GLU A 110 -0.87 4.62 11.44
N ILE A 111 -2.12 4.75 11.92
CA ILE A 111 -3.24 5.26 11.10
C ILE A 111 -2.95 6.68 10.59
N LYS A 112 -2.41 7.56 11.46
CA LYS A 112 -2.02 8.92 11.06
C LYS A 112 -0.90 8.92 10.01
N ARG A 113 0.12 8.09 10.19
CA ARG A 113 1.22 7.92 9.23
C ARG A 113 0.70 7.44 7.88
N MET A 114 -0.11 6.38 7.88
CA MET A 114 -0.74 5.86 6.66
C MET A 114 -1.57 6.92 5.95
N LYS A 115 -2.41 7.67 6.69
CA LYS A 115 -3.21 8.76 6.14
C LYS A 115 -2.33 9.84 5.50
N PHE A 116 -1.23 10.22 6.15
CA PHE A 116 -0.29 11.22 5.64
C PHE A 116 0.42 10.76 4.36
N THR A 117 0.89 9.51 4.33
CA THR A 117 1.55 8.94 3.14
C THR A 117 0.58 8.80 1.97
N PHE A 118 -0.68 8.43 2.24
CA PHE A 118 -1.63 8.09 1.19
C PHE A 118 -2.38 9.30 0.61
N MET A 119 -2.75 10.29 1.43
CA MET A 119 -3.45 11.48 0.95
C MET A 119 -2.51 12.57 0.40
N GLY A 120 -1.20 12.32 0.43
CA GLY A 120 -0.21 13.37 0.23
C GLY A 120 -0.19 14.29 1.45
N GLY A 121 0.99 14.51 2.01
CA GLY A 121 1.13 15.46 3.11
C GLY A 121 0.76 16.87 2.67
N GLU A 122 -0.49 17.27 2.87
CA GLU A 122 -0.81 18.68 3.13
C GLU A 122 -0.38 18.99 4.57
N GLY A 123 0.95 19.02 4.76
CA GLY A 123 1.59 19.71 5.86
C GLY A 123 2.06 21.06 5.32
N ILE A 124 1.22 22.07 5.55
CA ILE A 124 1.51 23.44 6.00
C ILE A 124 2.90 23.99 5.62
N GLU A 125 2.86 25.15 4.92
CA GLU A 125 3.92 26.15 4.70
C GLU A 125 5.13 26.12 5.65
#